data_AF-A0A2D7EUK0-F1
#
_entry.id   AF-A0A2D7EUK0-F1
#
_cell.length_a   1.000
_cell.length_b   1.000
_cell.length_c   1.000
_cell.angle_alpha   90.00
_cell.angle_beta   90.00
_cell.angle_gamma   90.00
#
_symmetry.space_group_name_H-M   'P 1'
#
loop_
_entity.id
_entity.type
_entity.pdbx_description
1 polymer ?
#
loop_
_entity_poly.entity_id
_entity_poly.type
_entity_poly.pdbx_seq_one_letter_code
_entity_poly.pdbx_strand_id
1 'polypeptide(L)'
;MADATMFDTEVLNGVYSNDYDIDLSWMRKPTQHQFRWRTLTNRWITSPRRVRDGSILKKAFGNSTPTDVYVSTSSWLNPVDLPRLRDQDASYPILLDHLVVFDIDIPPFSEKNMELARDSAFQLYQWMSQFTEYEFMHITFSGSKGFHLFYRDLQREKFQIPNPRKREESVRSARKDLLEKVLEAGFQVDSKITADTRRIIRLPGTFHGKTGWKCTIIDIDWLSVPFAQWKKNLPKHEFAIAMPLEAENSSIVTQQKEELEIETNAKGTLVSLEVSSHVAGTKNRSSLIGWLPISWGEPQIAVEKALQYAEKFSLGACCFWTDGTKTLLMVPRAIPREQLIKITKKMGMYNLSRALKEREHDWVRISGEMNEQEDWERMLTPINVLAKETNIQCTWPWSSSHLVLAQRMGLDVQQDGNECSGSPEPSVRIVRRA
;
A
#
# COMPACT_ATOMS: atom_id res chain seq x y z
N MET A 1 18.18 -24.93 19.59
CA MET A 1 16.85 -24.37 19.28
C MET A 1 16.52 -23.40 20.38
N ALA A 2 16.74 -22.10 20.16
CA ALA A 2 16.25 -21.08 21.07
C ALA A 2 14.87 -20.70 20.53
N ASP A 3 13.81 -20.98 21.29
CA ASP A 3 12.48 -20.48 20.97
C ASP A 3 12.58 -18.96 20.81
N ALA A 4 12.15 -18.45 19.65
CA ALA A 4 11.93 -17.02 19.48
C ALA A 4 11.00 -16.59 20.60
N THR A 5 11.51 -15.79 21.53
CA THR A 5 10.83 -15.43 22.77
C THR A 5 9.51 -14.74 22.43
N MET A 6 8.41 -15.49 22.52
CA MET A 6 7.08 -14.92 22.36
C MET A 6 6.80 -14.01 23.55
N PHE A 7 6.32 -12.79 23.28
CA PHE A 7 5.86 -11.90 24.33
C PHE A 7 4.73 -12.57 25.10
N ASP A 8 4.92 -12.79 26.41
CA ASP A 8 3.86 -13.27 27.27
C ASP A 8 2.81 -12.18 27.46
N THR A 9 1.62 -12.37 26.89
CA THR A 9 0.52 -11.40 27.00
C THR A 9 0.02 -11.22 28.42
N GLU A 10 0.22 -12.19 29.33
CA GLU A 10 -0.26 -12.10 30.71
C GLU A 10 0.38 -10.94 31.48
N VAL A 11 1.58 -10.51 31.08
CA VAL A 11 2.25 -9.34 31.67
C VAL A 11 1.48 -8.03 31.45
N LEU A 12 0.52 -8.00 30.50
CA LEU A 12 -0.36 -6.85 30.29
C LEU A 12 -1.48 -6.77 31.34
N ASN A 13 -1.61 -7.76 32.22
CA ASN A 13 -2.59 -7.73 33.29
C ASN A 13 -2.35 -6.54 34.23
N GLY A 14 -3.37 -5.71 34.40
CA GLY A 14 -3.28 -4.50 35.21
C GLY A 14 -2.47 -3.34 34.59
N VAL A 15 -1.91 -3.49 33.38
CA VAL A 15 -1.11 -2.41 32.75
C VAL A 15 -1.92 -1.14 32.51
N TYR A 16 -3.20 -1.26 32.17
CA TYR A 16 -4.11 -0.12 32.03
C TYR A 16 -4.82 0.23 33.33
N SER A 17 -4.11 0.15 34.46
CA SER A 17 -4.59 0.58 35.78
C SER A 17 -4.93 2.09 35.79
N ASN A 18 -5.48 2.57 36.91
CA ASN A 18 -5.95 3.95 37.02
C ASN A 18 -4.87 5.00 36.70
N ASP A 19 -3.60 4.69 36.92
CA ASP A 19 -2.50 5.64 36.70
C ASP A 19 -2.00 5.66 35.25
N TYR A 20 -2.38 4.68 34.42
CA TYR A 20 -1.98 4.64 33.02
C TYR A 20 -2.79 5.65 32.20
N ASP A 21 -2.13 6.63 31.58
CA ASP A 21 -2.81 7.59 30.72
C ASP A 21 -2.95 7.11 29.28
N ILE A 22 -4.17 7.23 28.74
CA ILE A 22 -4.49 6.95 27.34
C ILE A 22 -4.98 8.26 26.73
N ASP A 23 -4.08 8.93 26.02
CA ASP A 23 -4.36 10.21 25.38
C ASP A 23 -5.28 10.03 24.16
N LEU A 24 -6.45 10.68 24.22
CA LEU A 24 -7.44 10.73 23.14
C LEU A 24 -7.56 12.15 22.55
N SER A 25 -6.70 13.09 22.93
CA SER A 25 -6.75 14.50 22.53
C SER A 25 -6.62 14.71 21.02
N TRP A 26 -5.95 13.80 20.33
CA TRP A 26 -5.84 13.78 18.86
C TRP A 26 -7.19 13.57 18.16
N MET A 27 -8.21 13.06 18.86
CA MET A 27 -9.56 12.92 18.34
C MET A 27 -10.45 14.10 18.72
N ARG A 28 -11.14 14.67 17.73
CA ARG A 28 -12.07 15.79 17.94
C ARG A 28 -13.27 15.42 18.84
N LYS A 29 -13.85 14.24 18.64
CA LYS A 29 -15.04 13.75 19.37
C LYS A 29 -14.92 12.24 19.64
N PRO A 30 -14.15 11.81 20.64
CA PRO A 30 -14.01 10.39 20.99
C PRO A 30 -15.37 9.68 21.19
N THR A 31 -16.39 10.39 21.69
CA THR A 31 -17.73 9.86 21.95
C THR A 31 -18.51 9.40 20.71
N GLN A 32 -18.00 9.70 19.51
CA GLN A 32 -18.56 9.28 18.24
C GLN A 32 -17.82 8.08 17.62
N HIS A 33 -16.76 7.58 18.27
CA HIS A 33 -16.01 6.42 17.77
C HIS A 33 -16.35 5.16 18.54
N GLN A 34 -16.27 4.03 17.84
CA GLN A 34 -16.36 2.71 18.45
C GLN A 34 -14.98 2.30 18.95
N PHE A 35 -14.92 1.82 20.19
CA PHE A 35 -13.71 1.25 20.77
C PHE A 35 -13.89 -0.25 20.92
N ARG A 36 -12.85 -1.01 20.55
CA ARG A 36 -12.84 -2.47 20.64
C ARG A 36 -11.50 -2.95 21.12
N TRP A 37 -11.46 -4.08 21.80
CA TRP A 37 -10.21 -4.68 22.22
C TRP A 37 -10.26 -6.20 22.20
N ARG A 38 -9.07 -6.81 22.16
CA ARG A 38 -8.88 -8.23 22.41
C ARG A 38 -8.53 -8.46 23.87
N THR A 39 -8.93 -9.60 24.39
CA THR A 39 -8.56 -10.06 25.74
C THR A 39 -7.37 -11.03 25.69
N LEU A 40 -6.87 -11.43 26.87
CA LEU A 40 -5.90 -12.53 27.01
C LEU A 40 -6.38 -13.83 26.34
N THR A 41 -7.68 -14.11 26.41
CA THR A 41 -8.31 -15.24 25.73
C THR A 41 -8.56 -15.03 24.23
N ASN A 42 -8.01 -13.96 23.65
CA ASN A 42 -8.16 -13.56 22.25
C ASN A 42 -9.63 -13.29 21.83
N ARG A 43 -10.54 -13.07 22.79
CA ARG A 43 -11.93 -12.70 22.54
C ARG A 43 -12.03 -11.21 22.23
N TRP A 44 -12.84 -10.87 21.24
CA TRP A 44 -13.19 -9.47 20.95
C TRP A 44 -14.27 -8.94 21.90
N ILE A 45 -14.05 -7.75 22.43
CA ILE A 45 -15.02 -6.97 23.18
C ILE A 45 -15.19 -5.61 22.48
N THR A 46 -16.43 -5.13 22.41
CA THR A 46 -16.77 -3.77 22.00
C THR A 46 -17.16 -2.98 23.24
N SER A 47 -16.73 -1.71 23.31
CA SER A 47 -17.11 -0.84 24.41
C SER A 47 -18.63 -0.76 24.54
N PRO A 48 -19.21 -1.06 25.71
CA PRO A 48 -20.66 -0.99 25.92
C PRO A 48 -21.15 0.45 26.14
N ARG A 49 -20.28 1.46 25.96
CA ARG A 49 -20.56 2.87 26.22
C ARG A 49 -19.76 3.78 25.31
N ARG A 50 -20.24 5.01 25.14
CA ARG A 50 -19.48 6.09 24.51
C ARG A 50 -18.29 6.46 25.40
N VAL A 51 -17.13 6.62 24.78
CA VAL A 51 -15.88 6.94 25.46
C VAL A 51 -15.54 8.39 25.15
N ARG A 52 -15.40 9.24 26.17
CA ARG A 52 -15.05 10.65 25.98
C ARG A 52 -13.57 10.95 26.21
N ASP A 53 -12.91 10.12 27.01
CA ASP A 53 -11.53 10.27 27.48
C ASP A 53 -10.96 8.90 27.88
N GLY A 54 -9.65 8.84 28.16
CA GLY A 54 -8.96 7.61 28.56
C GLY A 54 -9.47 7.02 29.89
N SER A 55 -9.96 7.83 30.82
CA SER A 55 -10.55 7.35 32.09
C SER A 55 -11.81 6.54 31.84
N ILE A 56 -12.70 7.02 30.96
CA ILE A 56 -13.92 6.29 30.58
C ILE A 56 -13.57 5.03 29.79
N LEU A 57 -12.53 5.06 28.93
CA LEU A 57 -12.08 3.87 28.21
C LEU A 57 -11.59 2.78 29.17
N LYS A 58 -10.76 3.14 30.15
CA LYS A 58 -10.30 2.21 31.20
C LYS A 58 -11.46 1.62 31.99
N LYS A 59 -12.46 2.42 32.37
CA LYS A 59 -13.70 1.93 32.99
C LYS A 59 -14.48 0.98 32.08
N ALA A 60 -14.44 1.17 30.76
CA ALA A 60 -15.10 0.30 29.80
C ALA A 60 -14.43 -1.07 29.68
N PHE A 61 -13.12 -1.18 29.95
CA PHE A 61 -12.43 -2.48 30.02
C PHE A 61 -13.00 -3.40 31.11
N GLY A 62 -13.52 -2.83 32.21
CA GLY A 62 -14.11 -3.59 33.30
C GLY A 62 -13.12 -4.62 33.88
N ASN A 63 -13.54 -5.88 33.98
CA ASN A 63 -12.70 -6.98 34.46
C ASN A 63 -11.87 -7.63 33.34
N SER A 64 -11.92 -7.10 32.11
CA SER A 64 -11.15 -7.65 31.00
C SER A 64 -9.77 -7.01 30.94
N THR A 65 -8.76 -7.81 30.63
CA THR A 65 -7.39 -7.36 30.37
C THR A 65 -7.21 -7.17 28.86
N PRO A 66 -7.12 -5.92 28.36
CA PRO A 66 -6.92 -5.66 26.95
C PRO A 66 -5.50 -6.02 26.51
N THR A 67 -5.37 -6.82 25.46
CA THR A 67 -4.07 -7.15 24.83
C THR A 67 -3.79 -6.28 23.61
N ASP A 68 -4.84 -5.93 22.87
CA ASP A 68 -4.79 -5.06 21.71
C ASP A 68 -6.03 -4.17 21.71
N VAL A 69 -5.87 -2.84 21.70
CA VAL A 69 -6.97 -1.87 21.75
C VAL A 69 -7.06 -1.13 20.42
N TYR A 70 -8.29 -0.92 19.96
CA TYR A 70 -8.61 -0.35 18.65
C TYR A 70 -9.72 0.69 18.75
N VAL A 71 -9.72 1.62 17.80
CA VAL A 71 -10.73 2.66 17.60
C VAL A 71 -11.19 2.69 16.15
N SER A 72 -12.46 3.00 15.89
CA SER A 72 -12.97 3.12 14.53
C SER A 72 -12.37 4.30 13.78
N THR A 73 -12.10 4.14 12.49
CA THR A 73 -11.69 5.25 11.60
C THR A 73 -12.86 6.20 11.31
N SER A 74 -14.09 5.70 11.42
CA SER A 74 -15.31 6.49 11.27
C SER A 74 -15.88 7.00 12.59
N SER A 75 -16.48 8.18 12.53
CA SER A 75 -17.33 8.76 13.56
C SER A 75 -18.80 8.51 13.22
N TRP A 76 -19.57 8.04 14.20
CA TRP A 76 -20.97 7.64 14.05
C TRP A 76 -21.84 8.40 15.04
N LEU A 77 -23.11 8.59 14.67
CA LEU A 77 -24.08 9.19 15.59
C LEU A 77 -24.30 8.32 16.83
N ASN A 78 -24.37 6.99 16.65
CA ASN A 78 -24.35 6.00 17.73
C ASN A 78 -23.26 4.94 17.47
N PRO A 79 -22.09 5.02 18.13
CA PRO A 79 -20.99 4.09 17.89
C PRO A 79 -21.04 2.77 18.69
N VAL A 80 -21.88 2.69 19.73
CA VAL A 80 -21.94 1.53 20.64
C VAL A 80 -22.65 0.36 19.97
N ASP A 81 -23.84 0.61 19.43
CA ASP A 81 -24.70 -0.42 18.83
C ASP A 81 -24.67 -0.33 17.30
N LEU A 82 -23.46 -0.34 16.72
CA LEU A 82 -23.34 -0.34 15.26
C LEU A 82 -23.87 -1.66 14.69
N PRO A 83 -24.90 -1.62 13.84
CA PRO A 83 -25.43 -2.83 13.23
C PRO A 83 -24.41 -3.46 12.29
N ARG A 84 -24.51 -4.78 12.13
CA ARG A 84 -23.68 -5.51 11.16
C ARG A 84 -24.12 -5.15 9.75
N LEU A 85 -23.22 -5.28 8.77
CA LEU A 85 -23.52 -5.01 7.35
C LEU A 85 -24.72 -5.79 6.79
N ARG A 86 -25.03 -6.97 7.35
CA ARG A 86 -26.13 -7.85 6.93
C ARG A 86 -27.39 -7.72 7.78
N ASP A 87 -27.37 -6.84 8.77
CA ASP A 87 -28.51 -6.60 9.66
C ASP A 87 -29.57 -5.79 8.90
N GLN A 88 -30.73 -6.41 8.65
CA GLN A 88 -31.83 -5.79 7.92
C GLN A 88 -32.91 -5.22 8.85
N ASP A 89 -32.88 -5.60 10.13
CA ASP A 89 -33.90 -5.22 11.11
C ASP A 89 -33.51 -3.91 11.82
N ALA A 90 -32.21 -3.66 11.96
CA ALA A 90 -31.70 -2.43 12.55
C ALA A 90 -31.74 -1.23 11.59
N SER A 91 -32.00 -0.03 12.16
CA SER A 91 -31.87 1.22 11.41
C SER A 91 -30.45 1.42 10.89
N TYR A 92 -30.32 1.91 9.65
CA TYR A 92 -29.01 2.14 9.05
C TYR A 92 -28.22 3.20 9.84
N PRO A 93 -26.95 2.96 10.18
CA PRO A 93 -26.19 3.85 11.05
C PRO A 93 -25.88 5.17 10.34
N ILE A 94 -25.87 6.27 11.11
CA ILE A 94 -25.58 7.60 10.57
C ILE A 94 -24.08 7.87 10.69
N LEU A 95 -23.38 7.81 9.56
CA LEU A 95 -21.97 8.22 9.42
C LEU A 95 -21.88 9.75 9.53
N LEU A 96 -21.02 10.23 10.43
CA LEU A 96 -20.78 11.66 10.67
C LEU A 96 -19.45 12.12 10.09
N ASP A 97 -18.43 11.27 10.17
CA ASP A 97 -17.09 11.54 9.64
C ASP A 97 -16.34 10.25 9.34
N HIS A 98 -15.30 10.32 8.53
CA HIS A 98 -14.42 9.19 8.24
C HIS A 98 -12.98 9.66 8.02
N LEU A 99 -12.10 9.32 8.96
CA LEU A 99 -10.67 9.58 8.83
C LEU A 99 -10.12 8.82 7.61
N VAL A 100 -9.23 9.47 6.86
CA VAL A 100 -8.41 8.77 5.87
C VAL A 100 -7.22 8.19 6.62
N VAL A 101 -7.10 6.86 6.58
CA VAL A 101 -5.98 6.16 7.21
C VAL A 101 -5.29 5.28 6.18
N PHE A 102 -3.96 5.43 6.09
CA PHE A 102 -3.09 4.54 5.34
C PHE A 102 -2.28 3.70 6.31
N ASP A 103 -2.29 2.38 6.11
CA ASP A 103 -1.56 1.43 6.92
C ASP A 103 -0.44 0.80 6.07
N ILE A 104 0.79 1.00 6.53
CA ILE A 104 2.01 0.55 5.87
C ILE A 104 2.67 -0.47 6.77
N ASP A 105 2.52 -1.73 6.42
CA ASP A 105 3.05 -2.86 7.17
C ASP A 105 4.07 -3.64 6.33
N ILE A 106 5.29 -3.79 6.85
CA ILE A 106 6.35 -4.59 6.23
C ILE A 106 6.74 -5.72 7.20
N PRO A 107 6.12 -6.91 7.07
CA PRO A 107 6.45 -8.06 7.89
C PRO A 107 7.74 -8.77 7.42
N PRO A 108 8.38 -9.56 8.30
CA PRO A 108 8.11 -9.70 9.73
C PRO A 108 8.76 -8.57 10.56
N PHE A 109 8.54 -8.59 11.88
CA PHE A 109 9.05 -7.59 12.82
C PHE A 109 10.58 -7.58 12.84
N SER A 110 11.21 -6.55 12.29
CA SER A 110 12.66 -6.33 12.32
C SER A 110 12.99 -4.86 12.04
N GLU A 111 14.17 -4.42 12.47
CA GLU A 111 14.64 -3.06 12.25
C GLU A 111 14.79 -2.72 10.77
N LYS A 112 15.34 -3.64 9.97
CA LYS A 112 15.48 -3.46 8.52
C LYS A 112 14.14 -3.27 7.82
N ASN A 113 13.11 -4.02 8.23
CA ASN A 113 11.77 -3.85 7.69
C ASN A 113 11.10 -2.58 8.18
N MET A 114 11.37 -2.17 9.43
CA MET A 114 10.85 -0.89 9.96
C MET A 114 11.47 0.29 9.23
N GLU A 115 12.73 0.21 8.82
CA GLU A 115 13.37 1.22 7.98
C GLU A 115 12.67 1.36 6.62
N LEU A 116 12.37 0.24 5.96
CA LEU A 116 11.62 0.25 4.70
C LEU A 116 10.20 0.81 4.89
N ALA A 117 9.54 0.47 6.00
CA ALA A 117 8.20 0.95 6.32
C ALA A 117 8.21 2.45 6.63
N ARG A 118 9.23 2.93 7.35
CA ARG A 118 9.46 4.35 7.64
C ARG A 118 9.66 5.12 6.34
N ASP A 119 10.53 4.63 5.46
CA ASP A 119 10.82 5.28 4.19
C ASP A 119 9.56 5.42 3.32
N SER A 120 8.80 4.33 3.21
CA SER A 120 7.52 4.31 2.49
C SER A 120 6.50 5.28 3.12
N ALA A 121 6.44 5.33 4.46
CA ALA A 121 5.55 6.23 5.18
C ALA A 121 5.94 7.70 5.00
N PHE A 122 7.23 8.03 5.02
CA PHE A 122 7.71 9.39 4.79
C PHE A 122 7.42 9.86 3.36
N GLN A 123 7.67 9.00 2.36
CA GLN A 123 7.37 9.34 0.97
C GLN A 123 5.86 9.49 0.73
N LEU A 124 5.02 8.62 1.32
CA LEU A 124 3.57 8.78 1.23
C LEU A 124 3.10 10.07 1.90
N TYR A 125 3.69 10.43 3.04
CA TYR A 125 3.40 11.70 3.70
C TYR A 125 3.72 12.90 2.80
N GLN A 126 4.91 12.92 2.20
CA GLN A 126 5.32 13.97 1.26
C GLN A 126 4.40 14.05 0.05
N TRP A 127 4.02 12.91 -0.53
CA TRP A 127 3.10 12.88 -1.67
C TRP A 127 1.70 13.36 -1.29
N MET A 128 1.16 12.93 -0.15
CA MET A 128 -0.14 13.38 0.34
C MET A 128 -0.19 14.89 0.63
N SER A 129 0.94 15.52 0.93
CA SER A 129 1.01 16.98 1.16
C SER A 129 0.65 17.82 -0.06
N GLN A 130 0.62 17.21 -1.26
CA GLN A 130 0.19 17.85 -2.51
C GLN A 130 -1.35 17.97 -2.61
N PHE A 131 -2.10 17.25 -1.78
CA PHE A 131 -3.56 17.23 -1.80
C PHE A 131 -4.14 18.13 -0.70
N THR A 132 -4.63 19.31 -1.10
CA THR A 132 -5.17 20.30 -0.17
C THR A 132 -6.50 19.90 0.46
N GLU A 133 -7.16 18.87 -0.06
CA GLU A 133 -8.43 18.33 0.42
C GLU A 133 -8.28 17.48 1.69
N TYR A 134 -7.03 17.11 2.03
CA TYR A 134 -6.71 16.27 3.18
C TYR A 134 -5.74 16.98 4.12
N GLU A 135 -6.18 17.19 5.36
CA GLU A 135 -5.35 17.77 6.41
C GLU A 135 -4.60 16.64 7.13
N PHE A 136 -3.26 16.68 7.12
CA PHE A 136 -2.46 15.75 7.92
C PHE A 136 -2.75 15.93 9.41
N MET A 137 -3.01 14.81 10.10
CA MET A 137 -3.24 14.82 11.54
C MET A 137 -1.98 14.40 12.31
N HIS A 138 -1.53 13.17 12.06
CA HIS A 138 -0.37 12.59 12.70
C HIS A 138 -0.03 11.25 12.04
N ILE A 139 1.10 10.69 12.45
CA ILE A 139 1.57 9.36 12.08
C ILE A 139 1.85 8.55 13.34
N THR A 140 1.54 7.27 13.29
CA THR A 140 1.64 6.36 14.43
C THR A 140 2.50 5.16 14.10
N PHE A 141 3.50 4.86 14.91
CA PHE A 141 4.12 3.53 14.95
C PHE A 141 3.12 2.51 15.51
N SER A 142 2.84 1.43 14.78
CA SER A 142 1.76 0.48 15.13
C SER A 142 2.07 -0.41 16.34
N GLY A 143 3.27 -0.32 16.92
CA GLY A 143 3.74 -1.23 17.97
C GLY A 143 4.25 -2.57 17.41
N SER A 144 4.19 -2.79 16.10
CA SER A 144 4.78 -3.98 15.49
C SER A 144 5.37 -3.66 14.12
N LYS A 145 4.61 -3.81 13.04
CA LYS A 145 5.20 -4.03 11.71
C LYS A 145 5.19 -2.81 10.78
N GLY A 146 4.85 -1.64 11.31
CA GLY A 146 4.48 -0.57 10.41
C GLY A 146 4.04 0.73 11.03
N PHE A 147 3.47 1.56 10.16
CA PHE A 147 3.02 2.91 10.45
C PHE A 147 1.61 3.15 9.95
N HIS A 148 0.85 3.95 10.69
CA HIS A 148 -0.46 4.44 10.27
C HIS A 148 -0.37 5.96 10.05
N LEU A 149 -0.72 6.44 8.86
CA LEU A 149 -0.85 7.86 8.58
C LEU A 149 -2.31 8.26 8.67
N PHE A 150 -2.61 9.31 9.45
CA PHE A 150 -3.96 9.81 9.65
C PHE A 150 -4.14 11.17 8.98
N TYR A 151 -5.22 11.30 8.22
CA TYR A 151 -5.64 12.56 7.62
C TYR A 151 -7.13 12.82 7.89
N ARG A 152 -7.46 14.10 8.03
CA ARG A 152 -8.84 14.58 8.06
C ARG A 152 -9.28 14.95 6.66
N ASP A 153 -10.49 14.54 6.31
CA ASP A 153 -11.13 14.91 5.06
C ASP A 153 -11.85 16.25 5.19
N LEU A 154 -11.37 17.24 4.44
CA LEU A 154 -11.90 18.59 4.46
C LEU A 154 -13.14 18.74 3.56
N GLN A 155 -13.38 17.81 2.65
CA GLN A 155 -14.55 17.84 1.76
C GLN A 155 -15.80 17.35 2.51
N ARG A 156 -16.67 18.28 2.90
CA ARG A 156 -17.79 17.99 3.80
C ARG A 156 -19.09 17.63 3.08
N GLU A 157 -19.19 17.87 1.78
CA GLU A 157 -20.39 17.75 0.95
C GLU A 157 -20.98 16.33 1.03
N LYS A 158 -20.13 15.32 0.88
CA LYS A 158 -20.53 13.90 0.97
C LYS A 158 -21.12 13.51 2.32
N PHE A 159 -20.77 14.19 3.42
CA PHE A 159 -21.34 13.94 4.75
C PHE A 159 -22.69 14.61 4.96
N GLN A 160 -23.10 15.53 4.08
CA GLN A 160 -24.39 16.23 4.14
C GLN A 160 -25.53 15.45 3.46
N ILE A 161 -25.21 14.38 2.72
CA ILE A 161 -26.21 13.53 2.04
C ILE A 161 -27.26 13.03 3.05
N PRO A 162 -28.56 13.35 2.91
CA PRO A 162 -29.56 13.03 3.93
C PRO A 162 -29.78 11.52 4.13
N ASN A 163 -29.74 10.74 3.06
CA ASN A 163 -29.90 9.29 3.13
C ASN A 163 -28.60 8.63 3.67
N PRO A 164 -28.64 7.95 4.84
CA PRO A 164 -27.43 7.40 5.47
C PRO A 164 -26.68 6.35 4.63
N ARG A 165 -27.40 5.54 3.86
CA ARG A 165 -26.80 4.51 3.00
C ARG A 165 -26.06 5.15 1.83
N LYS A 166 -26.71 6.07 1.11
CA LYS A 166 -26.09 6.82 0.02
C LYS A 166 -24.90 7.65 0.50
N ARG A 167 -25.00 8.21 1.72
CA ARG A 167 -23.90 8.93 2.37
C ARG A 167 -22.68 8.03 2.56
N GLU A 168 -22.88 6.87 3.19
CA GLU A 168 -21.79 5.92 3.42
C GLU A 168 -21.18 5.42 2.10
N GLU A 169 -22.01 5.11 1.10
CA GLU A 169 -21.57 4.71 -0.24
C GLU A 169 -20.73 5.79 -0.94
N SER A 170 -21.17 7.05 -0.88
CA SER A 170 -20.42 8.18 -1.44
C SER A 170 -19.06 8.36 -0.77
N VAL A 171 -18.98 8.26 0.56
CA VAL A 171 -17.72 8.30 1.30
C VAL A 171 -16.81 7.12 0.90
N ARG A 172 -17.35 5.91 0.80
CA ARG A 172 -16.59 4.72 0.36
C ARG A 172 -16.04 4.89 -1.05
N SER A 173 -16.84 5.42 -1.98
CA SER A 173 -16.39 5.69 -3.35
C SER A 173 -15.23 6.68 -3.37
N ALA A 174 -15.37 7.82 -2.69
CA ALA A 174 -14.31 8.82 -2.62
C ALA A 174 -13.01 8.27 -2.00
N ARG A 175 -13.10 7.34 -1.03
CA ARG A 175 -11.93 6.67 -0.44
C ARG A 175 -11.30 5.65 -1.38
N LYS A 176 -12.09 4.93 -2.17
CA LYS A 176 -11.55 4.03 -3.21
C LYS A 176 -10.77 4.82 -4.25
N ASP A 177 -11.29 5.97 -4.67
CA ASP A 177 -10.63 6.83 -5.66
C ASP A 177 -9.28 7.36 -5.13
N LEU A 178 -9.25 7.77 -3.87
CA LEU A 178 -8.00 8.17 -3.22
C LEU A 178 -7.01 7.00 -3.11
N LEU A 179 -7.49 5.84 -2.67
CA LEU A 179 -6.66 4.64 -2.55
C LEU A 179 -6.07 4.22 -3.91
N GLU A 180 -6.84 4.31 -4.99
CA GLU A 180 -6.36 4.02 -6.34
C GLU A 180 -5.23 4.98 -6.73
N LYS A 181 -5.38 6.29 -6.50
CA LYS A 181 -4.30 7.26 -6.74
C LYS A 181 -3.03 6.93 -5.95
N VAL A 182 -3.18 6.51 -4.69
CA VAL A 182 -2.05 6.10 -3.83
C VAL A 182 -1.34 4.86 -4.36
N LEU A 183 -2.10 3.84 -4.78
CA LEU A 183 -1.56 2.61 -5.35
C LEU A 183 -0.92 2.83 -6.71
N GLU A 184 -1.52 3.67 -7.56
CA GLU A 184 -0.96 4.12 -8.84
C GLU A 184 0.30 4.95 -8.66
N ALA A 185 0.44 5.63 -7.53
CA ALA A 185 1.68 6.31 -7.14
C ALA A 185 2.77 5.34 -6.64
N GLY A 186 2.46 4.05 -6.53
CA GLY A 186 3.42 3.01 -6.17
C GLY A 186 3.58 2.81 -4.66
N PHE A 187 2.75 3.47 -3.84
CA PHE A 187 2.77 3.27 -2.39
C PHE A 187 2.10 1.96 -2.01
N GLN A 188 2.77 1.16 -1.19
CA GLN A 188 2.22 -0.08 -0.67
C GLN A 188 1.50 0.18 0.65
N VAL A 189 0.17 0.26 0.58
CA VAL A 189 -0.72 0.41 1.73
C VAL A 189 -1.72 -0.75 1.79
N ASP A 190 -2.21 -1.11 2.98
CA ASP A 190 -3.29 -2.11 3.08
C ASP A 190 -4.60 -1.55 2.49
N SER A 191 -4.94 -2.03 1.29
CA SER A 191 -6.13 -1.62 0.53
C SER A 191 -7.45 -1.87 1.27
N LYS A 192 -7.45 -2.75 2.29
CA LYS A 192 -8.65 -3.06 3.07
C LYS A 192 -8.98 -2.01 4.13
N ILE A 193 -8.12 -1.01 4.35
CA ILE A 193 -8.29 -0.03 5.44
C ILE A 193 -8.97 1.23 4.93
N THR A 194 -8.37 1.89 3.94
CA THR A 194 -8.72 3.25 3.56
C THR A 194 -10.18 3.40 3.11
N ALA A 195 -10.72 2.41 2.39
CA ALA A 195 -12.10 2.44 1.88
C ALA A 195 -13.14 1.79 2.82
N ASP A 196 -12.72 1.13 3.89
CA ASP A 196 -13.62 0.47 4.82
C ASP A 196 -14.09 1.45 5.91
N THR A 197 -15.31 1.95 5.75
CA THR A 197 -15.98 2.85 6.72
C THR A 197 -16.22 2.21 8.08
N ARG A 198 -16.16 0.88 8.22
CA ARG A 198 -16.30 0.19 9.51
C ARG A 198 -14.95 -0.31 10.05
N ARG A 199 -13.84 0.12 9.46
CA ARG A 199 -12.51 -0.27 9.90
C ARG A 199 -12.20 0.22 11.30
N ILE A 200 -11.49 -0.60 12.05
CA ILE A 200 -10.86 -0.24 13.31
C ILE A 200 -9.35 -0.26 13.13
N ILE A 201 -8.66 0.70 13.74
CA ILE A 201 -7.21 0.87 13.72
C ILE A 201 -6.71 0.81 15.17
N ARG A 202 -5.47 0.38 15.38
CA ARG A 202 -4.90 0.28 16.73
C ARG A 202 -4.87 1.67 17.38
N LEU A 203 -5.33 1.74 18.62
CA LEU A 203 -5.41 3.00 19.36
C LEU A 203 -4.00 3.46 19.77
N PRO A 204 -3.53 4.65 19.35
CA PRO A 204 -2.30 5.21 19.87
C PRO A 204 -2.37 5.37 21.39
N GLY A 205 -1.26 5.12 22.07
CA GLY A 205 -1.22 5.08 23.53
C GLY A 205 -1.42 3.68 24.13
N THR A 206 -1.56 2.62 23.33
CA THR A 206 -1.80 1.25 23.83
C THR A 206 -0.74 0.25 23.36
N PHE A 207 -0.52 -0.81 24.12
CA PHE A 207 0.47 -1.86 23.80
C PHE A 207 -0.01 -2.81 22.70
N HIS A 208 0.97 -3.35 21.97
CA HIS A 208 0.75 -4.41 20.99
C HIS A 208 0.94 -5.78 21.65
N GLY A 209 -0.10 -6.61 21.64
CA GLY A 209 -0.16 -7.85 22.42
C GLY A 209 0.87 -8.91 22.04
N LYS A 210 1.51 -8.84 20.87
CA LYS A 210 2.56 -9.81 20.46
C LYS A 210 4.00 -9.35 20.66
N THR A 211 4.21 -8.06 20.89
CA THR A 211 5.55 -7.48 20.91
C THR A 211 5.84 -6.74 22.21
N GLY A 212 4.80 -6.27 22.92
CA GLY A 212 4.94 -5.42 24.08
C GLY A 212 5.35 -3.99 23.75
N TRP A 213 5.50 -3.61 22.48
CA TRP A 213 5.79 -2.23 22.09
C TRP A 213 4.50 -1.40 22.08
N LYS A 214 4.61 -0.12 22.45
CA LYS A 214 3.46 0.78 22.51
C LYS A 214 3.20 1.39 21.12
N CYS A 215 1.94 1.31 20.70
CA CYS A 215 1.41 2.06 19.56
C CYS A 215 1.56 3.55 19.87
N THR A 216 2.38 4.27 19.13
CA THR A 216 2.87 5.60 19.53
C THR A 216 2.75 6.59 18.40
N ILE A 217 2.08 7.73 18.64
CA ILE A 217 2.15 8.88 17.74
C ILE A 217 3.60 9.38 17.75
N ILE A 218 4.23 9.45 16.59
CA ILE A 218 5.62 9.90 16.46
C ILE A 218 5.68 11.28 15.81
N ASP A 219 6.77 11.98 16.09
CA ASP A 219 7.08 13.24 15.43
C ASP A 219 7.37 12.99 13.94
N ILE A 220 6.95 13.94 13.09
CA ILE A 220 7.23 13.88 11.66
C ILE A 220 8.72 14.02 11.38
N ASP A 221 9.45 14.76 12.22
CA ASP A 221 10.89 14.93 12.09
C ASP A 221 11.62 13.60 12.25
N TRP A 222 11.09 12.68 13.07
CA TRP A 222 11.65 11.34 13.20
C TRP A 222 11.54 10.53 11.91
N LEU A 223 10.48 10.74 11.11
CA LEU A 223 10.37 10.05 9.82
C LEU A 223 11.38 10.52 8.79
N SER A 224 11.91 11.73 8.89
CA SER A 224 12.92 12.23 7.95
C SER A 224 14.31 11.61 8.17
N VAL A 225 14.52 10.89 9.28
CA VAL A 225 15.81 10.28 9.62
C VAL A 225 15.67 8.75 9.80
N PRO A 226 16.76 7.98 9.62
CA PRO A 226 16.71 6.53 9.76
C PRO A 226 16.14 6.06 11.10
N PHE A 227 15.30 5.01 11.05
CA PHE A 227 14.59 4.41 12.17
C PHE A 227 15.50 4.06 13.35
N ALA A 228 16.71 3.58 13.06
CA ALA A 228 17.72 3.23 14.06
C ALA A 228 18.06 4.38 15.03
N GLN A 229 17.95 5.64 14.59
CA GLN A 229 18.33 6.80 15.39
C GLN A 229 17.35 7.09 16.53
N TRP A 230 16.07 6.76 16.35
CA TRP A 230 15.00 7.12 17.28
C TRP A 230 14.21 5.92 17.81
N LYS A 231 14.40 4.70 17.30
CA LYS A 231 13.72 3.48 17.81
C LYS A 231 13.85 3.30 19.32
N LYS A 232 14.99 3.73 19.90
CA LYS A 232 15.28 3.62 21.34
C LYS A 232 14.36 4.51 22.20
N ASN A 233 13.78 5.54 21.59
CA ASN A 233 12.87 6.48 22.25
C ASN A 233 11.42 5.99 22.22
N LEU A 234 11.11 4.93 21.45
CA LEU A 234 9.77 4.37 21.40
C LEU A 234 9.44 3.65 22.72
N PRO A 235 8.31 3.97 23.36
CA PRO A 235 7.91 3.32 24.59
C PRO A 235 7.52 1.86 24.36
N LYS A 236 7.86 1.02 25.33
CA LYS A 236 7.59 -0.42 25.33
C LYS A 236 7.45 -0.94 26.76
N HIS A 237 6.81 -2.09 26.90
CA HIS A 237 6.72 -2.81 28.16
C HIS A 237 8.12 -3.29 28.59
N GLU A 238 8.34 -3.48 29.89
CA GLU A 238 9.61 -3.97 30.44
C GLU A 238 10.02 -5.31 29.81
N PHE A 239 9.05 -6.22 29.68
CA PHE A 239 9.22 -7.54 29.05
C PHE A 239 9.02 -7.55 27.53
N ALA A 240 8.99 -6.40 26.86
CA ALA A 240 8.78 -6.34 25.42
C ALA A 240 9.89 -7.09 24.66
N ILE A 241 9.52 -7.76 23.57
CA ILE A 241 10.50 -8.47 22.74
C ILE A 241 11.52 -7.48 22.17
N ALA A 242 12.79 -7.88 22.15
CA ALA A 242 13.80 -7.13 21.43
C ALA A 242 13.46 -7.12 19.94
N MET A 243 13.58 -5.96 19.30
CA MET A 243 13.45 -5.87 17.85
C MET A 243 14.74 -6.38 17.22
N PRO A 244 14.70 -7.48 16.44
CA PRO A 244 15.90 -8.00 15.81
C PRO A 244 16.34 -7.08 14.65
N LEU A 245 17.64 -7.08 14.35
CA LEU A 245 18.20 -6.30 13.24
C LEU A 245 17.64 -6.76 11.89
N GLU A 246 17.68 -8.07 11.65
CA GLU A 246 17.10 -8.73 10.49
C GLU A 246 16.03 -9.72 10.92
N ALA A 247 15.07 -9.94 10.03
CA ALA A 247 14.06 -10.96 10.21
C ALA A 247 14.70 -12.35 10.28
N GLU A 248 14.39 -13.13 11.31
CA GLU A 248 14.66 -14.57 11.24
C GLU A 248 13.83 -15.18 10.10
N ASN A 249 14.48 -15.98 9.26
CA ASN A 249 13.83 -16.76 8.21
C ASN A 249 12.94 -17.84 8.83
N SER A 250 11.81 -17.43 9.40
CA SER A 250 10.73 -18.34 9.73
C SER A 250 10.06 -18.76 8.43
N SER A 251 10.06 -20.06 8.19
CA SER A 251 9.40 -20.75 7.10
C SER A 251 8.01 -20.16 6.87
N ILE A 252 7.76 -19.75 5.64
CA ILE A 252 6.51 -19.14 5.18
C ILE A 252 5.38 -20.14 5.43
N VAL A 253 4.60 -19.94 6.50
CA VAL A 253 3.26 -20.50 6.60
C VAL A 253 2.38 -19.67 5.70
N THR A 254 2.20 -20.15 4.48
CA THR A 254 1.32 -19.60 3.45
C THR A 254 -0.13 -19.63 3.97
N GLN A 255 -0.59 -18.55 4.60
CA GLN A 255 -2.02 -18.34 4.73
C GLN A 255 -2.55 -17.92 3.35
N GLN A 256 -3.26 -18.84 2.70
CA GLN A 256 -4.01 -18.57 1.48
C GLN A 256 -4.93 -17.38 1.72
N LYS A 257 -4.69 -16.29 0.99
CA LYS A 257 -5.59 -15.14 0.91
C LYS A 257 -6.57 -15.46 -0.19
N GLU A 258 -7.84 -15.73 0.16
CA GLU A 258 -8.93 -15.73 -0.81
C GLU A 258 -9.06 -14.33 -1.43
N GLU A 259 -8.85 -14.25 -2.73
CA GLU A 259 -9.21 -13.09 -3.54
C GLU A 259 -10.72 -13.12 -3.79
N LEU A 260 -11.42 -12.10 -3.27
CA LEU A 260 -12.79 -11.81 -3.63
C LEU A 260 -12.77 -10.70 -4.68
N GLU A 261 -13.27 -11.03 -5.86
CA GLU A 261 -13.49 -10.09 -6.96
C GLU A 261 -14.39 -8.94 -6.51
N ILE A 262 -13.94 -7.71 -6.71
CA ILE A 262 -14.72 -6.49 -6.46
C ILE A 262 -15.27 -6.05 -7.81
N GLU A 263 -16.58 -6.19 -8.01
CA GLU A 263 -17.29 -5.52 -9.09
C GLU A 263 -17.18 -4.00 -8.95
N THR A 264 -16.74 -3.36 -10.03
CA THR A 264 -16.53 -1.91 -10.17
C THR A 264 -17.74 -1.25 -10.85
N ASN A 265 -18.20 -0.13 -10.28
CA ASN A 265 -19.06 0.89 -10.91
C ASN A 265 -18.90 2.15 -10.03
N ALA A 266 -18.71 3.38 -10.51
CA ALA A 266 -18.60 3.91 -11.86
C ALA A 266 -17.76 5.21 -11.81
N LYS A 267 -16.68 5.28 -12.59
CA LYS A 267 -16.03 6.49 -13.09
C LYS A 267 -16.33 6.61 -14.58
N GLY A 268 -16.26 7.85 -15.07
CA GLY A 268 -16.26 8.13 -16.50
C GLY A 268 -15.25 7.22 -17.18
N THR A 269 -15.66 6.63 -18.27
CA THR A 269 -14.93 5.51 -18.82
C THR A 269 -13.65 5.96 -19.53
N LEU A 270 -12.49 5.46 -19.12
CA LEU A 270 -11.22 5.72 -19.79
C LEU A 270 -10.89 4.58 -20.76
N VAL A 271 -10.48 4.94 -21.97
CA VAL A 271 -10.03 3.99 -23.01
C VAL A 271 -8.53 4.15 -23.22
N SER A 272 -7.80 3.04 -23.22
CA SER A 272 -6.36 3.04 -23.53
C SER A 272 -5.92 1.74 -24.21
N LEU A 273 -4.72 1.75 -24.79
CA LEU A 273 -4.03 0.57 -25.31
C LEU A 273 -3.14 -0.03 -24.23
N GLU A 274 -3.24 -1.34 -24.07
CA GLU A 274 -2.34 -2.12 -23.22
C GLU A 274 -1.63 -3.20 -24.03
N VAL A 275 -0.38 -3.50 -23.67
CA VAL A 275 0.38 -4.61 -24.24
C VAL A 275 0.69 -5.65 -23.17
N SER A 276 0.71 -6.92 -23.58
CA SER A 276 1.13 -8.00 -22.70
C SER A 276 2.65 -7.99 -22.53
N SER A 277 3.12 -8.18 -21.30
CA SER A 277 4.54 -8.46 -21.02
C SER A 277 5.00 -9.83 -21.54
N HIS A 278 4.08 -10.72 -21.92
CA HIS A 278 4.40 -12.07 -22.37
C HIS A 278 5.09 -12.04 -23.75
N VAL A 279 6.12 -12.87 -23.92
CA VAL A 279 6.74 -13.09 -25.23
C VAL A 279 5.99 -14.22 -25.94
N ALA A 280 5.02 -13.84 -26.78
CA ALA A 280 4.17 -14.76 -27.51
C ALA A 280 4.99 -15.79 -28.32
N GLY A 281 4.58 -17.05 -28.30
CA GLY A 281 5.33 -18.17 -28.90
C GLY A 281 6.37 -18.81 -27.97
N THR A 282 6.50 -18.33 -26.73
CA THR A 282 7.32 -18.98 -25.70
C THR A 282 6.44 -19.49 -24.56
N LYS A 283 6.89 -20.51 -23.82
CA LYS A 283 6.12 -21.05 -22.68
C LYS A 283 6.25 -20.22 -21.41
N ASN A 284 7.41 -19.59 -21.18
CA ASN A 284 7.73 -19.01 -19.87
C ASN A 284 8.59 -17.73 -19.93
N ARG A 285 8.58 -17.02 -21.07
CA ARG A 285 9.36 -15.79 -21.24
C ARG A 285 8.47 -14.56 -21.22
N SER A 286 8.99 -13.49 -20.64
CA SER A 286 8.35 -12.18 -20.57
C SER A 286 9.40 -11.09 -20.74
N SER A 287 8.99 -9.98 -21.33
CA SER A 287 9.77 -8.74 -21.35
C SER A 287 9.51 -7.97 -20.06
N LEU A 288 10.53 -7.27 -19.57
CA LEU A 288 10.34 -6.27 -18.52
C LEU A 288 9.69 -5.06 -19.17
N ILE A 289 8.37 -4.92 -19.06
CA ILE A 289 7.64 -3.72 -19.44
C ILE A 289 6.78 -3.29 -18.26
N GLY A 290 6.82 -2.01 -17.90
CA GLY A 290 6.08 -1.50 -16.76
C GLY A 290 6.39 -0.05 -16.44
N TRP A 291 5.44 0.62 -15.81
CA TRP A 291 5.61 1.97 -15.28
C TRP A 291 6.53 1.94 -14.06
N LEU A 292 7.55 2.79 -14.06
CA LEU A 292 8.47 2.94 -12.94
C LEU A 292 7.73 3.51 -11.72
N PRO A 293 8.15 3.17 -10.48
CA PRO A 293 7.53 3.70 -9.27
C PRO A 293 7.61 5.23 -9.23
N ILE A 294 6.52 5.93 -8.89
CA ILE A 294 6.56 7.40 -8.76
C ILE A 294 7.48 7.83 -7.61
N SER A 295 7.63 7.00 -6.58
CA SER A 295 8.61 7.21 -5.50
C SER A 295 10.06 7.34 -6.01
N TRP A 296 10.34 6.95 -7.25
CA TRP A 296 11.65 7.17 -7.84
C TRP A 296 11.92 8.64 -8.19
N GLY A 297 10.88 9.48 -8.24
CA GLY A 297 10.95 10.92 -8.50
C GLY A 297 10.54 11.27 -9.94
N GLU A 298 10.88 12.49 -10.35
CA GLU A 298 10.67 12.99 -11.71
C GLU A 298 11.29 12.05 -12.77
N PRO A 299 10.77 12.06 -14.02
CA PRO A 299 11.15 11.09 -15.05
C PRO A 299 12.66 10.89 -15.23
N GLN A 300 13.46 11.95 -15.16
CA GLN A 300 14.92 11.89 -15.28
C GLN A 300 15.56 11.07 -14.14
N ILE A 301 15.16 11.31 -12.90
CA ILE A 301 15.66 10.60 -11.71
C ILE A 301 15.21 9.13 -11.75
N ALA A 302 13.96 8.88 -12.19
CA ALA A 302 13.44 7.54 -12.35
C ALA A 302 14.22 6.74 -13.41
N VAL A 303 14.58 7.37 -14.54
CA VAL A 303 15.43 6.76 -15.58
C VAL A 303 16.81 6.45 -14.99
N GLU A 304 17.47 7.37 -14.30
CA GLU A 304 18.79 7.14 -13.69
C GLU A 304 18.79 5.95 -12.73
N LYS A 305 17.79 5.85 -11.85
CA LYS A 305 17.59 4.69 -10.96
C LYS A 305 17.37 3.40 -11.77
N ALA A 306 16.57 3.44 -12.83
CA ALA A 306 16.36 2.29 -13.70
C ALA A 306 17.66 1.81 -14.36
N LEU A 307 18.53 2.73 -14.77
CA LEU A 307 19.83 2.41 -15.37
C LEU A 307 20.76 1.70 -14.39
N GLN A 308 20.78 2.10 -13.11
CA GLN A 308 21.55 1.39 -12.08
C GLN A 308 21.11 -0.09 -11.95
N TYR A 309 19.81 -0.35 -12.07
CA TYR A 309 19.29 -1.72 -12.08
C TYR A 309 19.57 -2.44 -13.40
N ALA A 310 19.53 -1.73 -14.54
CA ALA A 310 19.86 -2.28 -15.84
C ALA A 310 21.31 -2.79 -15.89
N GLU A 311 22.25 -2.00 -15.34
CA GLU A 311 23.65 -2.41 -15.19
C GLU A 311 23.78 -3.58 -14.22
N LYS A 312 23.18 -3.48 -13.03
CA LYS A 312 23.24 -4.50 -11.98
C LYS A 312 22.73 -5.87 -12.42
N PHE A 313 21.73 -5.92 -13.28
CA PHE A 313 21.13 -7.16 -13.78
C PHE A 313 21.51 -7.48 -15.22
N SER A 314 22.39 -6.69 -15.84
CA SER A 314 22.80 -6.81 -17.24
C SER A 314 21.59 -6.96 -18.18
N LEU A 315 20.63 -6.04 -18.07
CA LEU A 315 19.35 -6.10 -18.79
C LEU A 315 19.50 -5.81 -20.29
N GLY A 316 20.60 -5.20 -20.72
CA GLY A 316 20.76 -4.72 -22.09
C GLY A 316 20.00 -3.41 -22.34
N ALA A 317 19.76 -3.12 -23.61
CA ALA A 317 19.07 -1.92 -24.06
C ALA A 317 17.70 -1.74 -23.38
N CYS A 318 17.50 -0.56 -22.79
CA CYS A 318 16.29 -0.17 -22.07
C CYS A 318 15.63 1.00 -22.80
N CYS A 319 14.37 0.84 -23.17
CA CYS A 319 13.55 1.86 -23.83
C CYS A 319 12.74 2.62 -22.78
N PHE A 320 12.71 3.95 -22.90
CA PHE A 320 11.99 4.80 -21.95
C PHE A 320 11.04 5.76 -22.65
N TRP A 321 9.85 5.91 -22.08
CA TRP A 321 8.86 6.92 -22.46
C TRP A 321 8.35 7.65 -21.22
N THR A 322 7.76 8.83 -21.40
CA THR A 322 7.09 9.57 -20.33
C THR A 322 5.75 10.13 -20.80
N ASP A 323 4.77 10.17 -19.89
CA ASP A 323 3.53 10.91 -20.10
C ASP A 323 3.56 12.33 -19.50
N GLY A 324 4.76 12.80 -19.13
CA GLY A 324 5.00 14.04 -18.40
C GLY A 324 5.02 13.85 -16.88
N THR A 325 4.46 12.76 -16.35
CA THR A 325 4.36 12.51 -14.90
C THR A 325 5.03 11.22 -14.46
N LYS A 326 4.93 10.16 -15.27
CA LYS A 326 5.52 8.85 -14.99
C LYS A 326 6.41 8.41 -16.14
N THR A 327 7.34 7.53 -15.85
CA THR A 327 8.22 6.92 -16.85
C THR A 327 7.79 5.47 -17.10
N LEU A 328 7.55 5.12 -18.36
CA LEU A 328 7.41 3.74 -18.82
C LEU A 328 8.80 3.19 -19.16
N LEU A 329 9.16 2.05 -18.58
CA LEU A 329 10.34 1.26 -18.94
C LEU A 329 9.92 0.04 -19.77
N MET A 330 10.66 -0.23 -20.85
CA MET A 330 10.64 -1.53 -21.51
C MET A 330 12.05 -2.03 -21.80
N VAL A 331 12.33 -3.29 -21.45
CA VAL A 331 13.54 -4.02 -21.84
C VAL A 331 13.11 -5.12 -22.81
N PRO A 332 13.38 -4.99 -24.12
CA PRO A 332 12.91 -5.91 -25.14
C PRO A 332 13.72 -7.23 -25.17
N ARG A 333 14.01 -7.80 -23.99
CA ARG A 333 14.63 -9.11 -23.80
C ARG A 333 13.57 -10.13 -23.39
N ALA A 334 13.71 -11.36 -23.87
CA ALA A 334 12.88 -12.50 -23.49
C ALA A 334 13.45 -13.18 -22.23
N ILE A 335 13.07 -12.65 -21.07
CA ILE A 335 13.59 -13.06 -19.76
C ILE A 335 12.73 -14.20 -19.20
N PRO A 336 13.32 -15.27 -18.60
CA PRO A 336 12.55 -16.28 -17.88
C PRO A 336 11.70 -15.65 -16.78
N ARG A 337 10.41 -15.99 -16.74
CA ARG A 337 9.44 -15.40 -15.80
C ARG A 337 9.90 -15.42 -14.34
N GLU A 338 10.48 -16.52 -13.88
CA GLU A 338 11.00 -16.63 -12.51
C GLU A 338 12.16 -15.66 -12.21
N GLN A 339 13.03 -15.42 -13.20
CA GLN A 339 14.10 -14.43 -13.08
C GLN A 339 13.52 -13.02 -13.10
N LEU A 340 12.56 -12.76 -13.98
CA LEU A 340 11.88 -11.46 -14.08
C LEU A 340 11.13 -11.10 -12.78
N ILE A 341 10.47 -12.07 -12.13
CA ILE A 341 9.83 -11.87 -10.81
C ILE A 341 10.87 -11.42 -9.76
N LYS A 342 12.04 -12.05 -9.74
CA LYS A 342 13.13 -11.68 -8.80
C LYS A 342 13.68 -10.29 -9.09
N ILE A 343 13.87 -9.94 -10.36
CA ILE A 343 14.37 -8.63 -10.81
C ILE A 343 13.37 -7.53 -10.43
N THR A 344 12.10 -7.67 -10.86
CA THR A 344 11.04 -6.69 -10.59
C THR A 344 10.79 -6.48 -9.11
N LYS A 345 10.86 -7.54 -8.28
CA LYS A 345 10.78 -7.43 -6.83
C LYS A 345 11.93 -6.61 -6.24
N LYS A 346 13.16 -6.78 -6.75
CA LYS A 346 14.34 -6.01 -6.31
C LYS A 346 14.32 -4.55 -6.80
N MET A 347 13.64 -4.29 -7.92
CA MET A 347 13.40 -2.94 -8.45
C MET A 347 12.22 -2.23 -7.77
N GLY A 348 11.51 -2.87 -6.84
CA GLY A 348 10.31 -2.27 -6.23
C GLY A 348 9.09 -2.21 -7.16
N MET A 349 9.14 -2.86 -8.33
CA MET A 349 8.02 -2.98 -9.28
C MET A 349 7.08 -4.11 -8.88
N TYR A 350 6.50 -4.01 -7.68
CA TYR A 350 5.79 -5.11 -7.04
C TYR A 350 4.48 -5.50 -7.75
N ASN A 351 3.78 -4.56 -8.38
CA ASN A 351 2.57 -4.86 -9.15
C ASN A 351 2.88 -5.81 -10.32
N LEU A 352 3.93 -5.51 -11.08
CA LEU A 352 4.41 -6.37 -12.16
C LEU A 352 4.93 -7.71 -11.61
N SER A 353 5.69 -7.70 -10.50
CA SER A 353 6.17 -8.92 -9.85
C SER A 353 5.03 -9.86 -9.43
N ARG A 354 3.96 -9.29 -8.87
CA ARG A 354 2.75 -10.01 -8.47
C ARG A 354 2.00 -10.54 -9.69
N ALA A 355 1.78 -9.70 -10.70
CA ALA A 355 1.11 -10.09 -11.94
C ALA A 355 1.82 -11.28 -12.62
N LEU A 356 3.15 -11.22 -12.74
CA LEU A 356 3.95 -12.32 -13.30
C LEU A 356 3.86 -13.60 -12.47
N LYS A 357 3.69 -13.50 -11.14
CA LYS A 357 3.58 -14.66 -10.24
C LYS A 357 2.20 -15.31 -10.29
N GLU A 358 1.14 -14.50 -10.33
CA GLU A 358 -0.24 -14.97 -10.17
C GLU A 358 -0.93 -15.21 -11.51
N ARG A 359 -0.63 -14.38 -12.52
CA ARG A 359 -1.32 -14.33 -13.82
C ARG A 359 -0.40 -14.59 -15.00
N GLU A 360 0.84 -14.98 -14.74
CA GLU A 360 1.89 -15.32 -15.72
C GLU A 360 2.45 -14.16 -16.55
N HIS A 361 1.67 -13.11 -16.77
CA HIS A 361 2.06 -11.88 -17.46
C HIS A 361 1.30 -10.70 -16.87
N ASP A 362 1.68 -9.50 -17.30
CA ASP A 362 0.93 -8.28 -17.00
C ASP A 362 0.48 -7.60 -18.28
N TRP A 363 -0.60 -6.82 -18.18
CA TRP A 363 -1.06 -5.95 -19.25
C TRP A 363 -0.72 -4.51 -18.88
N VAL A 364 0.09 -3.85 -19.70
CA VAL A 364 0.70 -2.55 -19.37
C VAL A 364 0.24 -1.50 -20.37
N ARG A 365 -0.26 -0.36 -19.85
CA ARG A 365 -0.66 0.79 -20.68
C ARG A 365 0.52 1.33 -21.49
N ILE A 366 0.32 1.50 -22.79
CA ILE A 366 1.31 2.00 -23.77
C ILE A 366 0.80 3.20 -24.61
N SER A 367 -0.35 3.76 -24.26
CA SER A 367 -0.91 4.97 -24.91
C SER A 367 -1.27 6.03 -23.88
N GLY A 368 -1.69 7.21 -24.36
CA GLY A 368 -2.50 8.12 -23.56
C GLY A 368 -3.82 7.49 -23.10
N GLU A 369 -4.58 8.25 -22.33
CA GLU A 369 -5.89 7.86 -21.82
C GLU A 369 -6.94 8.74 -22.50
N MET A 370 -7.89 8.12 -23.20
CA MET A 370 -8.99 8.82 -23.86
C MET A 370 -10.18 8.88 -22.92
N ASN A 371 -10.67 10.09 -22.64
CA ASN A 371 -11.82 10.32 -21.79
C ASN A 371 -13.15 10.21 -22.56
N GLU A 372 -14.28 10.35 -21.86
CA GLU A 372 -15.62 10.23 -22.47
C GLU A 372 -15.94 11.35 -23.48
N GLN A 373 -15.17 12.44 -23.47
CA GLN A 373 -15.27 13.54 -24.43
C GLN A 373 -14.38 13.31 -25.67
N GLU A 374 -13.78 12.12 -25.79
CA GLU A 374 -12.82 11.76 -26.85
C GLU A 374 -11.50 12.57 -26.82
N ASP A 375 -11.24 13.28 -25.72
CA ASP A 375 -9.97 13.98 -25.52
C ASP A 375 -8.91 13.01 -24.99
N TRP A 376 -7.71 13.12 -25.56
CA TRP A 376 -6.54 12.34 -25.15
C TRP A 376 -5.72 13.08 -24.10
N GLU A 377 -5.57 12.46 -22.94
CA GLU A 377 -4.74 12.94 -21.85
C GLU A 377 -3.50 12.05 -21.69
N ARG A 378 -2.47 12.59 -21.03
CA ARG A 378 -1.24 11.85 -20.66
C ARG A 378 -0.60 11.11 -21.84
N MET A 379 -0.46 11.83 -22.96
CA MET A 379 0.14 11.31 -24.17
C MET A 379 1.57 10.84 -23.91
N LEU A 380 1.88 9.64 -24.39
CA LEU A 380 3.16 9.01 -24.17
C LEU A 380 4.18 9.54 -25.19
N THR A 381 5.29 10.08 -24.68
CA THR A 381 6.38 10.64 -25.50
C THR A 381 7.67 9.82 -25.32
N PRO A 382 8.39 9.49 -26.40
CA PRO A 382 9.64 8.75 -26.30
C PRO A 382 10.74 9.60 -25.66
N ILE A 383 11.49 9.01 -24.73
CA ILE A 383 12.68 9.62 -24.14
C ILE A 383 13.91 9.18 -24.94
N ASN A 384 14.35 7.93 -24.76
CA ASN A 384 15.50 7.35 -25.50
C ASN A 384 15.62 5.83 -25.27
N VAL A 385 16.53 5.20 -25.99
CA VAL A 385 17.06 3.87 -25.70
C VAL A 385 18.42 4.01 -25.03
N LEU A 386 18.58 3.48 -23.82
CA LEU A 386 19.76 3.61 -22.97
C LEU A 386 20.28 2.23 -22.52
N ALA A 387 21.37 2.17 -21.75
CA ALA A 387 22.01 0.94 -21.27
C ALA A 387 22.47 -0.03 -22.39
N LYS A 388 22.70 0.49 -23.61
CA LYS A 388 23.08 -0.31 -24.79
C LYS A 388 24.42 -1.01 -24.59
N GLU A 389 25.33 -0.40 -23.83
CA GLU A 389 26.62 -0.94 -23.43
C GLU A 389 26.51 -2.26 -22.65
N THR A 390 25.40 -2.48 -21.93
CA THR A 390 25.16 -3.71 -21.17
C THR A 390 24.67 -4.86 -22.04
N ASN A 391 24.39 -4.63 -23.33
CA ASN A 391 23.96 -5.68 -24.27
C ASN A 391 24.96 -6.83 -24.36
N ILE A 392 26.26 -6.52 -24.32
CA ILE A 392 27.35 -7.50 -24.41
C ILE A 392 27.31 -8.51 -23.25
N GLN A 393 26.78 -8.10 -22.10
CA GLN A 393 26.69 -8.91 -20.89
C GLN A 393 25.33 -9.61 -20.74
N CYS A 394 24.32 -9.16 -21.50
CA CYS A 394 22.98 -9.71 -21.45
C CYS A 394 22.92 -11.05 -22.19
N THR A 395 22.63 -12.13 -21.46
CA THR A 395 22.55 -13.49 -22.01
C THR A 395 21.16 -13.88 -22.50
N TRP A 396 20.15 -13.04 -22.27
CA TRP A 396 18.79 -13.32 -22.70
C TRP A 396 18.57 -12.95 -24.17
N PRO A 397 17.87 -13.78 -24.95
CA PRO A 397 17.53 -13.47 -26.32
C PRO A 397 16.64 -12.22 -26.38
N TRP A 398 16.60 -11.56 -27.52
CA TRP A 398 15.67 -10.48 -27.77
C TRP A 398 14.22 -10.98 -27.81
N SER A 399 13.28 -10.12 -27.48
CA SER A 399 11.85 -10.37 -27.71
C SER A 399 11.43 -9.72 -29.02
N SER A 400 11.06 -10.55 -30.01
CA SER A 400 10.66 -10.07 -31.35
C SER A 400 9.49 -9.08 -31.26
N SER A 401 8.46 -9.41 -30.48
CA SER A 401 7.28 -8.55 -30.30
C SER A 401 7.62 -7.21 -29.64
N HIS A 402 8.46 -7.21 -28.60
CA HIS A 402 8.76 -5.97 -27.88
C HIS A 402 9.75 -5.07 -28.64
N LEU A 403 10.60 -5.64 -29.52
CA LEU A 403 11.39 -4.86 -30.47
C LEU A 403 10.50 -4.13 -31.49
N VAL A 404 9.55 -4.85 -32.09
CA VAL A 404 8.57 -4.25 -33.02
C VAL A 404 7.73 -3.20 -32.30
N LEU A 405 7.34 -3.47 -31.05
CA LEU A 405 6.62 -2.50 -30.23
C LEU A 405 7.45 -1.22 -30.00
N ALA A 406 8.72 -1.34 -29.63
CA ALA A 406 9.60 -0.18 -29.42
C ALA A 406 9.62 0.71 -30.67
N GLN A 407 9.81 0.08 -31.83
CA GLN A 407 9.87 0.77 -33.12
C GLN A 407 8.55 1.46 -33.45
N ARG A 408 7.40 0.78 -33.26
CA ARG A 408 6.05 1.36 -33.43
C ARG A 408 5.81 2.53 -32.48
N MET A 409 6.42 2.52 -31.31
CA MET A 409 6.35 3.58 -30.29
C MET A 409 7.48 4.62 -30.41
N GLY A 410 8.20 4.65 -31.54
CA GLY A 410 9.15 5.71 -31.87
C GLY A 410 10.56 5.53 -31.30
N LEU A 411 10.91 4.35 -30.79
CA LEU A 411 12.27 4.05 -30.31
C LEU A 411 12.88 2.88 -31.09
N ASP A 412 14.03 3.12 -31.72
CA ASP A 412 14.76 2.09 -32.46
C ASP A 412 15.84 1.44 -31.59
N VAL A 413 15.78 0.12 -31.48
CA VAL A 413 16.69 -0.68 -30.66
C VAL A 413 17.64 -1.43 -31.57
N GLN A 414 18.91 -1.01 -31.56
CA GLN A 414 19.96 -1.72 -32.27
C GLN A 414 20.22 -3.06 -31.59
N GLN A 415 19.87 -4.13 -32.31
CA GLN A 415 20.12 -5.50 -31.89
C GLN A 415 21.62 -5.81 -32.00
N ASP A 416 22.11 -6.57 -31.04
CA ASP A 416 23.39 -7.26 -31.14
C ASP A 416 23.18 -8.63 -31.84
N GLY A 417 24.24 -9.42 -31.99
CA GLY A 417 24.15 -10.76 -32.60
C GLY A 417 23.37 -11.81 -31.79
N ASN A 418 22.67 -11.44 -30.71
CA ASN A 418 21.87 -12.39 -29.93
C ASN A 418 20.62 -12.83 -30.68
N GLU A 419 20.18 -14.06 -30.40
CA GLU A 419 18.98 -14.63 -31.00
C GLU A 419 17.70 -13.88 -30.60
N CYS A 420 16.68 -13.94 -31.46
CA CYS A 420 15.34 -13.43 -31.17
C CYS A 420 14.39 -14.57 -30.76
N SER A 421 13.48 -14.28 -29.84
CA SER A 421 12.46 -15.20 -29.34
C SER A 421 11.06 -14.65 -29.51
N GLY A 422 10.13 -15.54 -29.84
CA GLY A 422 8.71 -15.25 -29.97
C GLY A 422 8.30 -14.65 -31.32
N SER A 423 6.99 -14.48 -31.50
CA SER A 423 6.41 -13.87 -32.69
C SER A 423 6.64 -12.36 -32.73
N PRO A 424 6.77 -11.75 -33.93
CA PRO A 424 6.99 -10.31 -34.06
C PRO A 424 5.75 -9.47 -33.75
N GLU A 425 4.54 -10.05 -33.78
CA GLU A 425 3.32 -9.28 -33.50
C GLU A 425 3.15 -9.07 -31.98
N PRO A 426 3.10 -7.82 -31.49
CA PRO A 426 2.84 -7.54 -30.08
C PRO A 426 1.39 -7.84 -29.72
N SER A 427 1.17 -8.54 -28.61
CA SER A 427 -0.17 -8.77 -28.07
C SER A 427 -0.70 -7.50 -27.43
N VAL A 428 -1.45 -6.71 -28.19
CA VAL A 428 -2.08 -5.45 -27.75
C VAL A 428 -3.59 -5.62 -27.61
N ARG A 429 -4.18 -4.93 -26.64
CA ARG A 429 -5.63 -4.85 -26.45
C ARG A 429 -6.06 -3.41 -26.19
N ILE A 430 -7.30 -3.11 -26.57
CA ILE A 430 -7.99 -1.90 -26.12
C ILE A 430 -8.66 -2.24 -24.79
N VAL A 431 -8.44 -1.42 -23.76
CA VAL A 431 -9.08 -1.58 -22.47
C VAL A 431 -9.95 -0.38 -22.17
N ARG A 432 -11.14 -0.70 -21.69
CA ARG A 432 -12.12 0.25 -21.20
C ARG A 432 -12.16 0.10 -19.67
N ARG A 433 -11.58 1.05 -18.93
CA ARG A 433 -11.57 1.04 -17.45
C ARG A 433 -12.63 2.01 -16.92
N ALA A 434 -13.47 1.51 -16.02
CA ALA A 434 -14.59 2.22 -15.40
C ALA A 434 -14.34 2.46 -13.91
#